data_AF-G7IES8-F1
#
_entry.id   AF-G7IES8-F1
#
_cell.length_a   1.000
_cell.length_b   1.000
_cell.length_c   1.000
_cell.angle_alpha   90.00
_cell.angle_beta   90.00
_cell.angle_gamma   90.00
#
_symmetry.space_group_name_H-M   'P 1'
#
loop_
_entity.id
_entity.type
_entity.pdbx_description
1 polymer ?
#
loop_
_entity_poly.entity_id
_entity_poly.type
_entity_poly.pdbx_seq_one_letter_code
_entity_poly.pdbx_strand_id
1 'polypeptide(L)'
;MEQSYQPSSNQSKLNNPNSPYTSEVSDHSLHSDKVPYFETVLREKQDVLEGNEVEDIKERVEKEEKNGLMLRAFESFTSIKDSLSRVKESLEGKKDETFVREIVCVESELRDESMVLLLEEASFISRLATEVETKVENYKELRKKEKRELENSLISLTEENRDINNLLRVALLEKEALEKKIKGHDHKRMPLLQFAEFGLQKVGFRFMMGGGNNEQSMDSTSEANNSDSSECEVEVVSLASTVERIMKNLRLEITQLRKSLEESRSDTERLQCLTEKQTKEIAENKLYIKELEDRERILAQNVEEFLIEIKETEEEVARWKEACELEVKAGKKEIEERDKMVAALKQELQKTKGALEISNGKLRLKEELAMTAIAAQEAAERSLKLADSRGVELRRWIEELTRQLEESEKRECNSHKVSRRICWPWQVFRLSSSNIATSRIGNAKRMIPEMQSFLQ
;
A
#
# COMPACT_ATOMS: atom_id res chain seq x y z
N MET A 1 36.45 5.59 10.30
CA MET A 1 37.03 5.28 8.98
C MET A 1 36.22 6.04 7.96
N GLU A 2 36.67 7.24 7.62
CA GLU A 2 36.12 8.08 6.56
C GLU A 2 36.51 7.48 5.21
N GLN A 3 35.55 7.33 4.31
CA GLN A 3 35.83 7.40 2.87
C GLN A 3 34.74 8.24 2.18
N SER A 4 35.13 9.50 2.00
CA SER A 4 34.66 10.47 1.04
C SER A 4 34.85 9.99 -0.41
N TYR A 5 33.85 10.17 -1.27
CA TYR A 5 34.06 10.35 -2.71
C TYR A 5 33.06 11.38 -3.27
N GLN A 6 33.61 12.43 -3.87
CA GLN A 6 32.91 13.56 -4.50
C GLN A 6 32.38 13.21 -5.91
N PRO A 7 31.38 13.96 -6.41
CA PRO A 7 30.88 13.87 -7.78
C PRO A 7 31.63 14.82 -8.73
N SER A 8 31.86 14.35 -9.97
CA SER A 8 32.51 15.08 -11.06
C SER A 8 31.60 16.14 -11.68
N SER A 9 32.03 17.39 -11.63
CA SER A 9 31.47 18.50 -12.41
C SER A 9 31.96 18.46 -13.86
N ASN A 10 31.08 18.68 -14.84
CA ASN A 10 31.48 19.14 -16.16
C ASN A 10 30.85 20.51 -16.44
N GLN A 11 31.68 21.53 -16.30
CA GLN A 11 31.41 22.92 -16.65
C GLN A 11 31.85 23.19 -18.10
N SER A 12 30.94 23.79 -18.86
CA SER A 12 31.12 24.92 -19.79
C SER A 12 32.41 25.04 -20.64
N LYS A 13 32.21 25.13 -21.96
CA LYS A 13 33.07 25.94 -22.84
C LYS A 13 32.21 26.90 -23.67
N LEU A 14 32.36 28.19 -23.39
CA LEU A 14 31.90 29.34 -24.16
C LEU A 14 33.14 30.20 -24.47
N ASN A 15 33.13 30.81 -25.66
CA ASN A 15 33.96 31.93 -26.16
C ASN A 15 35.39 31.56 -26.61
N ASN A 16 35.91 32.04 -27.75
CA ASN A 16 35.88 33.42 -28.26
C ASN A 16 36.15 33.51 -29.79
N PRO A 17 35.87 34.67 -30.45
CA PRO A 17 35.96 34.93 -31.89
C PRO A 17 37.20 35.77 -32.30
N ASN A 18 37.36 36.01 -33.62
CA ASN A 18 38.16 37.03 -34.37
C ASN A 18 38.71 36.34 -35.64
N SER A 19 38.70 36.84 -36.90
CA SER A 19 38.67 38.16 -37.55
C SER A 19 38.56 37.92 -39.10
N PRO A 20 38.77 38.86 -40.06
CA PRO A 20 37.82 39.86 -40.55
C PRO A 20 37.70 39.97 -42.11
N TYR A 21 36.80 40.86 -42.57
CA TYR A 21 36.72 41.56 -43.88
C TYR A 21 36.74 40.76 -45.21
N THR A 22 35.68 40.95 -46.02
CA THR A 22 35.73 41.71 -47.30
C THR A 22 34.31 42.05 -47.77
N SER A 23 34.12 43.32 -48.14
CA SER A 23 33.00 43.84 -48.92
C SER A 23 32.85 43.12 -50.25
N GLU A 24 31.62 42.95 -50.73
CA GLU A 24 31.28 43.34 -52.09
C GLU A 24 29.77 43.59 -52.23
N VAL A 25 29.48 44.75 -52.82
CA VAL A 25 28.17 45.26 -53.19
C VAL A 25 27.70 44.52 -54.43
N SER A 26 26.47 44.03 -54.44
CA SER A 26 25.74 43.81 -55.69
C SER A 26 24.24 43.95 -55.46
N ASP A 27 23.71 45.07 -55.95
CA ASP A 27 22.30 45.30 -56.14
C ASP A 27 21.74 44.30 -57.14
N HIS A 28 20.84 43.41 -56.69
CA HIS A 28 19.88 42.80 -57.58
C HIS A 28 18.49 42.79 -56.92
N SER A 29 17.65 43.67 -57.46
CA SER A 29 16.21 43.64 -57.34
C SER A 29 15.66 42.28 -57.81
N LEU A 30 15.24 41.43 -56.88
CA LEU A 30 14.32 40.33 -57.14
C LEU A 30 13.36 40.22 -55.95
N HIS A 31 12.38 41.11 -55.94
CA HIS A 31 11.12 40.84 -55.26
C HIS A 31 10.29 39.88 -56.13
N SER A 32 9.58 38.99 -55.44
CA SER A 32 8.42 38.24 -55.94
C SER A 32 8.66 36.88 -56.60
N ASP A 33 9.32 35.94 -55.92
CA ASP A 33 9.08 34.49 -56.17
C ASP A 33 9.45 33.53 -55.00
N LYS A 34 9.94 34.03 -53.85
CA LYS A 34 10.32 33.17 -52.71
C LYS A 34 9.26 33.02 -51.61
N VAL A 35 8.12 33.71 -51.73
CA VAL A 35 7.02 33.64 -50.76
C VAL A 35 6.35 32.25 -50.71
N PRO A 36 6.14 31.52 -51.83
CA PRO A 36 5.45 30.23 -51.76
C PRO A 36 6.25 29.15 -51.02
N TYR A 37 7.58 29.18 -51.09
CA TYR A 37 8.43 28.12 -50.53
C TYR A 37 8.58 28.21 -49.01
N PHE A 38 8.65 29.41 -48.45
CA PHE A 38 8.69 29.59 -46.99
C PHE A 38 7.35 29.28 -46.35
N GLU A 39 6.24 29.59 -47.02
CA GLU A 39 4.89 29.32 -46.53
C GLU A 39 4.55 27.83 -46.57
N THR A 40 5.05 27.07 -47.56
CA THR A 40 4.94 25.61 -47.58
C THR A 40 5.81 24.94 -46.51
N VAL A 41 7.04 25.41 -46.27
CA VAL A 41 7.93 24.85 -45.24
C VAL A 41 7.44 25.17 -43.82
N LEU A 42 6.84 26.34 -43.60
CA LEU A 42 6.19 26.68 -42.33
C LEU A 42 4.94 25.84 -42.11
N ARG A 43 4.16 25.56 -43.16
CA ARG A 43 2.98 24.69 -43.08
C ARG A 43 3.35 23.23 -42.80
N GLU A 44 4.36 22.69 -43.47
CA GLU A 44 4.89 21.35 -43.15
C GLU A 44 5.44 21.26 -41.71
N LYS A 45 6.14 22.30 -41.23
CA LYS A 45 6.62 22.32 -39.84
C LYS A 45 5.49 22.46 -38.83
N GLN A 46 4.44 23.22 -39.16
CA GLN A 46 3.23 23.36 -38.35
C GLN A 46 2.47 22.02 -38.31
N ASP A 47 2.28 21.35 -39.45
CA ASP A 47 1.60 20.05 -39.55
C ASP A 47 2.37 18.94 -38.82
N VAL A 48 3.71 18.98 -38.83
CA VAL A 48 4.56 18.07 -38.04
C VAL A 48 4.51 18.38 -36.53
N LEU A 49 4.40 19.65 -36.14
CA LEU A 49 4.24 20.07 -34.74
C LEU A 49 2.85 19.68 -34.20
N GLU A 50 1.79 19.90 -34.97
CA GLU A 50 0.42 19.51 -34.63
C GLU A 50 0.25 17.98 -34.60
N GLY A 51 0.88 17.26 -35.54
CA GLY A 51 0.92 15.80 -35.52
C GLY A 51 1.60 15.25 -34.27
N ASN A 52 2.75 15.82 -33.89
CA ASN A 52 3.48 15.42 -32.68
C ASN A 52 2.69 15.77 -31.41
N GLU A 53 2.05 16.94 -31.31
CA GLU A 53 1.22 17.28 -30.15
C GLU A 53 0.00 16.36 -30.00
N VAL A 54 -0.66 16.00 -31.11
CA VAL A 54 -1.81 15.08 -31.09
C VAL A 54 -1.38 13.67 -30.66
N GLU A 55 -0.22 13.20 -31.12
CA GLU A 55 0.33 11.90 -30.73
C GLU A 55 0.75 11.88 -29.24
N ASP A 56 1.31 12.99 -28.75
CA ASP A 56 1.74 13.16 -27.35
C ASP A 56 0.55 13.31 -26.38
N ILE A 57 -0.57 13.89 -26.84
CA ILE A 57 -1.84 13.91 -26.11
C ILE A 57 -2.49 12.52 -26.10
N LYS A 58 -2.47 11.82 -27.24
CA LYS A 58 -2.99 10.45 -27.34
C LYS A 58 -2.24 9.49 -26.42
N GLU A 59 -0.91 9.58 -26.38
CA GLU A 59 -0.09 8.78 -25.46
C GLU A 59 -0.41 9.12 -23.99
N ARG A 60 -0.63 10.40 -23.66
CA ARG A 60 -1.05 10.82 -22.31
C ARG A 60 -2.40 10.26 -21.91
N VAL A 61 -3.40 10.29 -22.79
CA VAL A 61 -4.75 9.75 -22.53
C VAL A 61 -4.69 8.23 -22.35
N GLU A 62 -3.99 7.50 -23.23
CA GLU A 62 -3.83 6.04 -23.10
C GLU A 62 -3.11 5.65 -21.79
N LYS A 63 -2.21 6.50 -21.30
CA LYS A 63 -1.45 6.30 -20.07
C LYS A 63 -2.28 6.59 -18.82
N GLU A 64 -3.11 7.62 -18.83
CA GLU A 64 -4.09 7.90 -17.78
C GLU A 64 -5.15 6.79 -17.68
N GLU A 65 -5.65 6.29 -18.81
CA GLU A 65 -6.58 5.16 -18.84
C GLU A 65 -5.95 3.88 -18.26
N LYS A 66 -4.71 3.57 -18.62
CA LYS A 66 -3.95 2.44 -18.05
C LYS A 66 -3.77 2.57 -16.54
N ASN A 67 -3.41 3.76 -16.04
CA ASN A 67 -3.26 4.01 -14.61
C ASN A 67 -4.61 3.84 -13.86
N GLY A 68 -5.71 4.33 -14.43
CA GLY A 68 -7.05 4.18 -13.86
C GLY A 68 -7.55 2.73 -13.87
N LEU A 69 -7.14 1.90 -14.83
CA LEU A 69 -7.40 0.45 -14.80
C LEU A 69 -6.55 -0.27 -13.75
N MET A 70 -5.30 0.14 -13.58
CA MET A 70 -4.37 -0.46 -12.62
C MET A 70 -4.79 -0.20 -11.16
N LEU A 71 -5.23 1.01 -10.84
CA LEU A 71 -5.78 1.35 -9.52
C LEU A 71 -7.01 0.49 -9.18
N ARG A 72 -7.95 0.34 -10.12
CA ARG A 72 -9.13 -0.53 -9.94
C ARG A 72 -8.75 -1.99 -9.74
N ALA A 73 -7.72 -2.47 -10.43
CA ALA A 73 -7.20 -3.82 -10.25
C ALA A 73 -6.57 -4.00 -8.85
N PHE A 74 -5.79 -3.03 -8.36
CA PHE A 74 -5.26 -3.03 -6.99
C PHE A 74 -6.33 -3.01 -5.91
N GLU A 75 -7.35 -2.16 -6.05
CA GLU A 75 -8.50 -2.13 -5.14
C GLU A 75 -9.22 -3.49 -5.10
N SER A 76 -9.41 -4.10 -6.27
CA SER A 76 -10.02 -5.43 -6.40
C SER A 76 -9.16 -6.50 -5.72
N PHE A 77 -7.85 -6.48 -5.93
CA PHE A 77 -6.92 -7.40 -5.29
C PHE A 77 -6.88 -7.26 -3.77
N THR A 78 -6.85 -6.03 -3.26
CA THR A 78 -6.93 -5.75 -1.83
C THR A 78 -8.23 -6.31 -1.24
N SER A 79 -9.36 -6.09 -1.91
CA SER A 79 -10.66 -6.64 -1.49
C SER A 79 -10.67 -8.19 -1.50
N ILE A 80 -10.07 -8.82 -2.51
CA ILE A 80 -9.99 -10.29 -2.60
C ILE A 80 -9.10 -10.84 -1.49
N LYS A 81 -7.92 -10.25 -1.28
CA LYS A 81 -6.99 -10.60 -0.20
C LYS A 81 -7.68 -10.53 1.17
N ASP A 82 -8.36 -9.43 1.47
CA ASP A 82 -9.08 -9.28 2.73
C ASP A 82 -10.19 -10.33 2.87
N SER A 83 -10.89 -10.67 1.79
CA SER A 83 -11.91 -11.72 1.82
C SER A 83 -11.33 -13.11 2.09
N LEU A 84 -10.20 -13.45 1.47
CA LEU A 84 -9.51 -14.73 1.68
C LEU A 84 -8.91 -14.81 3.08
N SER A 85 -8.34 -13.73 3.61
CA SER A 85 -7.83 -13.66 4.98
C SER A 85 -8.94 -13.90 6.00
N ARG A 86 -10.12 -13.25 5.83
CA ARG A 86 -11.28 -13.52 6.69
C ARG A 86 -11.74 -14.97 6.64
N VAL A 87 -11.76 -15.59 5.46
CA VAL A 87 -12.13 -17.00 5.32
C VAL A 87 -11.10 -17.90 6.00
N LYS A 88 -9.81 -17.62 5.84
CA LYS A 88 -8.71 -18.32 6.51
C LYS A 88 -8.85 -18.25 8.03
N GLU A 89 -9.02 -17.06 8.59
CA GLU A 89 -9.25 -16.84 10.03
C GLU A 89 -10.50 -17.56 10.53
N SER A 90 -11.57 -17.61 9.73
CA SER A 90 -12.80 -18.32 10.11
C SER A 90 -12.66 -19.85 10.15
N LEU A 91 -11.69 -20.41 9.40
CA LEU A 91 -11.36 -21.83 9.42
C LEU A 91 -10.40 -22.20 10.56
N GLU A 92 -9.55 -21.26 10.93
CA GLU A 92 -8.49 -21.39 11.93
C GLU A 92 -9.05 -20.94 13.28
N GLY A 93 -9.85 -21.80 13.92
CA GLY A 93 -10.47 -21.51 15.21
C GLY A 93 -9.45 -20.95 16.21
N LYS A 94 -9.63 -19.67 16.58
CA LYS A 94 -8.85 -18.87 17.55
C LYS A 94 -7.60 -19.57 18.11
N LYS A 95 -6.47 -19.48 17.39
CA LYS A 95 -5.16 -19.18 17.98
C LYS A 95 -4.08 -18.89 16.93
N ASP A 96 -3.17 -18.05 17.40
CA ASP A 96 -1.85 -17.64 16.93
C ASP A 96 -1.78 -16.60 15.79
N GLU A 97 -1.71 -15.37 16.28
CA GLU A 97 -1.14 -14.18 15.66
C GLU A 97 0.24 -14.48 15.07
N THR A 98 0.36 -14.38 13.76
CA THR A 98 1.54 -13.81 13.12
C THR A 98 1.17 -13.46 11.69
N PHE A 99 0.71 -12.23 11.48
CA PHE A 99 0.71 -11.63 10.16
C PHE A 99 1.33 -10.23 10.27
N VAL A 100 2.63 -10.16 10.00
CA VAL A 100 3.31 -8.89 9.79
C VAL A 100 2.70 -8.28 8.53
N ARG A 101 1.87 -7.27 8.77
CA ARG A 101 1.29 -6.39 7.76
C ARG A 101 2.40 -5.48 7.25
N GLU A 102 3.10 -5.91 6.22
CA GLU A 102 3.87 -4.99 5.39
C GLU A 102 2.96 -4.48 4.27
N ILE A 103 2.14 -3.47 4.60
CA ILE A 103 1.55 -2.60 3.59
C ILE A 103 2.61 -1.55 3.30
N VAL A 104 3.45 -1.82 2.30
CA VAL A 104 4.19 -0.75 1.65
C VAL A 104 3.23 -0.10 0.65
N CYS A 105 2.49 0.90 1.10
CA CYS A 105 1.98 1.92 0.18
C CYS A 105 3.20 2.76 -0.23
N VAL A 106 3.92 2.31 -1.27
CA VAL A 106 4.91 3.16 -1.95
C VAL A 106 4.11 4.18 -2.75
N GLU A 107 3.94 5.33 -2.16
CA GLU A 107 3.69 6.58 -2.86
C GLU A 107 4.99 6.92 -3.61
N SER A 108 5.09 6.61 -4.91
CA SER A 108 5.95 7.33 -5.89
C SER A 108 5.99 6.68 -7.28
N GLU A 109 5.50 7.43 -8.26
CA GLU A 109 6.22 7.83 -9.50
C GLU A 109 7.12 6.84 -10.28
N LEU A 110 6.85 5.54 -10.37
CA LEU A 110 7.55 4.67 -11.34
C LEU A 110 6.57 3.77 -12.11
N ARG A 111 6.21 4.23 -13.32
CA ARG A 111 5.12 3.70 -14.15
C ARG A 111 5.36 2.30 -14.74
N ASP A 112 6.60 1.81 -14.75
CA ASP A 112 6.92 0.43 -15.15
C ASP A 112 7.00 -0.54 -13.95
N GLU A 113 7.32 -0.03 -12.76
CA GLU A 113 7.36 -0.83 -11.51
C GLU A 113 5.97 -1.15 -10.98
N SER A 114 4.97 -0.29 -11.26
CA SER A 114 3.58 -0.50 -10.84
C SER A 114 2.94 -1.77 -11.43
N MET A 115 3.37 -2.19 -12.62
CA MET A 115 2.91 -3.44 -13.24
C MET A 115 3.54 -4.67 -12.59
N VAL A 116 4.79 -4.56 -12.12
CA VAL A 116 5.50 -5.62 -11.39
C VAL A 116 4.85 -5.84 -10.02
N LEU A 117 4.55 -4.75 -9.30
CA LEU A 117 3.83 -4.80 -8.02
C LEU A 117 2.44 -5.45 -8.16
N LEU A 118 1.72 -5.15 -9.25
CA LEU A 118 0.41 -5.76 -9.50
C LEU A 118 0.52 -7.27 -9.74
N LEU A 119 1.58 -7.71 -10.44
CA LEU A 119 1.85 -9.12 -10.69
C LEU A 119 2.22 -9.86 -9.39
N GLU A 120 3.01 -9.21 -8.53
CA GLU A 120 3.39 -9.73 -7.21
C GLU A 120 2.17 -9.88 -6.30
N GLU A 121 1.30 -8.86 -6.21
CA GLU A 121 0.08 -8.93 -5.41
C GLU A 121 -0.89 -10.00 -5.95
N ALA A 122 -1.00 -10.15 -7.28
CA ALA A 122 -1.78 -11.21 -7.90
C ALA A 122 -1.22 -12.61 -7.55
N SER A 123 0.11 -12.76 -7.55
CA SER A 123 0.77 -14.01 -7.16
C SER A 123 0.55 -14.35 -5.69
N PHE A 124 0.56 -13.33 -4.82
CA PHE A 124 0.27 -13.46 -3.40
C PHE A 124 -1.16 -13.95 -3.17
N ILE A 125 -2.13 -13.33 -3.84
CA ILE A 125 -3.55 -13.71 -3.76
C ILE A 125 -3.76 -15.14 -4.26
N SER A 126 -3.11 -15.53 -5.37
CA SER A 126 -3.19 -16.90 -5.88
C SER A 126 -2.66 -17.93 -4.87
N ARG A 127 -1.54 -17.62 -4.21
CA ARG A 127 -1.00 -18.46 -3.13
C ARG A 127 -1.94 -18.52 -1.92
N LEU A 128 -2.51 -17.39 -1.51
CA LEU A 128 -3.47 -17.35 -0.41
C LEU A 128 -4.76 -18.14 -0.74
N ALA A 129 -5.23 -18.05 -1.99
CA ALA A 129 -6.39 -18.79 -2.46
C ALA A 129 -6.17 -20.31 -2.42
N THR A 130 -5.00 -20.79 -2.86
CA THR A 130 -4.66 -22.22 -2.79
C THR A 130 -4.51 -22.71 -1.34
N GLU A 131 -3.98 -21.89 -0.43
CA GLU A 131 -3.94 -22.22 1.00
C GLU A 131 -5.36 -22.33 1.59
N VAL A 132 -6.25 -21.39 1.29
CA VAL A 132 -7.65 -21.44 1.74
C VAL A 132 -8.37 -22.66 1.16
N GLU A 133 -8.17 -22.96 -0.12
CA GLU A 133 -8.76 -24.11 -0.79
C GLU A 133 -8.35 -25.44 -0.13
N THR A 134 -7.05 -25.61 0.13
CA THR A 134 -6.54 -26.81 0.82
C THR A 134 -7.07 -26.95 2.25
N LYS A 135 -7.13 -25.84 3.00
CA LYS A 135 -7.72 -25.83 4.36
C LYS A 135 -9.22 -26.19 4.34
N VAL A 136 -9.97 -25.65 3.38
CA VAL A 136 -11.40 -25.97 3.20
C VAL A 136 -11.60 -27.44 2.87
N GLU A 137 -10.77 -28.02 2.01
CA GLU A 137 -10.89 -29.45 1.67
C GLU A 137 -10.55 -30.33 2.88
N ASN A 138 -9.49 -30.00 3.63
CA ASN A 138 -9.16 -30.69 4.88
C ASN A 138 -10.31 -30.65 5.89
N TYR A 139 -10.97 -29.50 6.07
CA TYR A 139 -12.13 -29.37 6.95
C TYR A 139 -13.31 -30.22 6.49
N LYS A 140 -13.61 -30.26 5.19
CA LYS A 140 -14.66 -31.13 4.63
C LYS A 140 -14.35 -32.61 4.87
N GLU A 141 -13.10 -33.02 4.70
CA GLU A 141 -12.68 -34.39 4.97
C GLU A 141 -12.82 -34.76 6.44
N LEU A 142 -12.41 -33.86 7.34
CA LEU A 142 -12.54 -34.08 8.79
C LEU A 142 -14.01 -34.20 9.20
N ARG A 143 -14.89 -33.34 8.66
CA ARG A 143 -16.34 -33.46 8.85
C ARG A 143 -16.92 -34.76 8.29
N LYS A 144 -16.43 -35.25 7.14
CA LYS A 144 -16.85 -36.55 6.59
C LYS A 144 -16.36 -37.73 7.45
N LYS A 145 -15.19 -37.64 8.07
CA LYS A 145 -14.68 -38.66 9.01
C LYS A 145 -15.52 -38.69 10.29
N GLU A 146 -15.71 -37.52 10.92
CA GLU A 146 -16.54 -37.37 12.13
C GLU A 146 -17.98 -37.88 11.88
N LYS A 147 -18.58 -37.52 10.75
CA LYS A 147 -19.91 -38.03 10.37
C LYS A 147 -19.94 -39.55 10.27
N ARG A 148 -18.95 -40.18 9.63
CA ARG A 148 -18.86 -41.65 9.53
C ARG A 148 -18.67 -42.30 10.90
N GLU A 149 -17.87 -41.70 11.78
CA GLU A 149 -17.66 -42.19 13.15
C GLU A 149 -18.95 -42.12 13.98
N LEU A 150 -19.70 -41.01 13.88
CA LEU A 150 -21.00 -40.86 14.52
C LEU A 150 -22.04 -41.84 13.95
N GLU A 151 -22.07 -42.05 12.63
CA GLU A 151 -22.93 -43.04 11.99
C GLU A 151 -22.60 -44.47 12.45
N ASN A 152 -21.32 -44.84 12.52
CA ASN A 152 -20.88 -46.14 13.03
C ASN A 152 -21.26 -46.31 14.51
N SER A 153 -21.09 -45.25 15.31
CA SER A 153 -21.47 -45.26 16.73
C SER A 153 -22.98 -45.42 16.90
N LEU A 154 -23.78 -44.76 16.06
CA LEU A 154 -25.23 -44.89 16.05
C LEU A 154 -25.63 -46.33 15.68
N ILE A 155 -25.04 -46.93 14.64
CA ILE A 155 -25.30 -48.32 14.25
C ILE A 155 -24.99 -49.26 15.42
N SER A 156 -23.81 -49.14 16.02
CA SER A 156 -23.41 -49.94 17.19
C SER A 156 -24.39 -49.79 18.37
N LEU A 157 -24.84 -48.57 18.66
CA LEU A 157 -25.81 -48.31 19.72
C LEU A 157 -27.19 -48.88 19.39
N THR A 158 -27.60 -48.89 18.12
CA THR A 158 -28.87 -49.52 17.70
C THR A 158 -28.81 -51.04 17.77
N GLU A 159 -27.66 -51.64 17.48
CA GLU A 159 -27.43 -53.09 17.65
C GLU A 159 -27.44 -53.48 19.13
N GLU A 160 -26.75 -52.72 19.99
CA GLU A 160 -26.77 -52.95 21.43
C GLU A 160 -28.19 -52.82 22.01
N ASN A 161 -28.94 -51.79 21.60
CA ASN A 161 -30.35 -51.65 22.01
C ASN A 161 -31.22 -52.81 21.54
N ARG A 162 -30.95 -53.37 20.35
CA ARG A 162 -31.63 -54.56 19.85
C ARG A 162 -31.29 -55.79 20.69
N ASP A 163 -30.02 -55.96 21.07
CA ASP A 163 -29.56 -57.07 21.90
C ASP A 163 -30.10 -56.99 23.33
N ILE A 164 -30.13 -55.79 23.92
CA ILE A 164 -30.80 -55.54 25.21
C ILE A 164 -32.28 -55.88 25.11
N ASN A 165 -32.97 -55.48 24.04
CA ASN A 165 -34.39 -55.81 23.84
C ASN A 165 -34.61 -57.33 23.71
N ASN A 166 -33.74 -58.03 22.98
CA ASN A 166 -33.77 -59.49 22.89
C ASN A 166 -33.54 -60.14 24.26
N LEU A 167 -32.56 -59.67 25.02
CA LEU A 167 -32.28 -60.17 26.37
C LEU A 167 -33.45 -59.94 27.33
N LEU A 168 -34.08 -58.76 27.28
CA LEU A 168 -35.29 -58.45 28.06
C LEU A 168 -36.44 -59.37 27.68
N ARG A 169 -36.65 -59.66 26.39
CA ARG A 169 -37.65 -60.64 25.95
C ARG A 169 -37.37 -62.04 26.49
N VAL A 170 -36.12 -62.49 26.43
CA VAL A 170 -35.71 -63.80 26.98
C VAL A 170 -35.93 -63.85 28.49
N ALA A 171 -35.47 -62.84 29.23
CA ALA A 171 -35.65 -62.75 30.68
C ALA A 171 -37.13 -62.68 31.09
N LEU A 172 -37.97 -61.98 30.31
CA LEU A 172 -39.42 -61.95 30.55
C LEU A 172 -40.06 -63.32 30.30
N LEU A 173 -39.66 -64.05 29.24
CA LEU A 173 -40.15 -65.40 28.97
C LEU A 173 -39.69 -66.40 30.03
N GLU A 174 -38.44 -66.32 30.49
CA GLU A 174 -37.92 -67.15 31.59
C GLU A 174 -38.62 -66.84 32.91
N LYS A 175 -38.85 -65.56 33.21
CA LYS A 175 -39.65 -65.12 34.36
C LYS A 175 -41.05 -65.70 34.29
N GLU A 176 -41.74 -65.58 33.15
CA GLU A 176 -43.09 -66.13 32.97
C GLU A 176 -43.10 -67.67 33.11
N ALA A 177 -42.08 -68.36 32.61
CA ALA A 177 -41.93 -69.80 32.77
C ALA A 177 -41.69 -70.22 34.23
N LEU A 178 -40.88 -69.47 34.98
CA LEU A 178 -40.65 -69.66 36.41
C LEU A 178 -41.91 -69.34 37.22
N GLU A 179 -42.61 -68.25 36.89
CA GLU A 179 -43.89 -67.89 37.52
C GLU A 179 -44.95 -68.96 37.29
N LYS A 180 -45.04 -69.54 36.08
CA LYS A 180 -45.93 -70.69 35.80
C LYS A 180 -45.53 -71.94 36.59
N LYS A 181 -44.23 -72.23 36.73
CA LYS A 181 -43.71 -73.32 37.58
C LYS A 181 -44.02 -73.10 39.07
N ILE A 182 -43.99 -71.86 39.55
CA ILE A 182 -44.26 -71.50 40.95
C ILE A 182 -45.77 -71.44 41.23
N LYS A 183 -46.61 -70.91 40.32
CA LYS A 183 -48.08 -70.90 40.44
C LYS A 183 -48.69 -72.31 40.40
N GLY A 184 -48.01 -73.27 39.76
CA GLY A 184 -48.43 -74.67 39.81
C GLY A 184 -48.09 -75.40 41.12
N HIS A 185 -47.31 -74.79 42.02
CA HIS A 185 -46.79 -75.44 43.21
C HIS A 185 -46.78 -74.48 44.42
N ASP A 186 -47.97 -74.07 44.88
CA ASP A 186 -48.16 -73.12 45.99
C ASP A 186 -47.45 -73.52 47.31
N HIS A 187 -47.12 -74.80 47.49
CA HIS A 187 -46.49 -75.32 48.71
C HIS A 187 -44.97 -75.06 48.81
N LYS A 188 -44.30 -74.60 47.73
CA LYS A 188 -42.83 -74.38 47.69
C LYS A 188 -42.43 -72.90 47.72
N ARG A 189 -43.40 -71.98 47.79
CA ARG A 189 -43.15 -70.54 47.76
C ARG A 189 -42.62 -69.98 49.09
N MET A 190 -43.05 -70.58 50.21
CA MET A 190 -42.67 -70.17 51.57
C MET A 190 -41.20 -70.45 51.93
N PRO A 191 -40.62 -71.65 51.62
CA PRO A 191 -39.24 -71.96 52.01
C PRO A 191 -38.18 -71.19 51.20
N LEU A 192 -38.47 -70.90 49.92
CA LEU A 192 -37.54 -70.15 49.04
C LEU A 192 -37.42 -68.67 49.45
N LEU A 193 -38.51 -68.06 49.93
CA LEU A 193 -38.48 -66.71 50.49
C LEU A 193 -37.66 -66.66 51.79
N GLN A 194 -37.79 -67.65 52.67
CA GLN A 194 -36.99 -67.76 53.89
C GLN A 194 -35.49 -67.96 53.59
N PHE A 195 -35.13 -68.74 52.56
CA PHE A 195 -33.72 -68.92 52.17
C PHE A 195 -33.10 -67.64 51.59
N ALA A 196 -33.86 -66.87 50.80
CA ALA A 196 -33.41 -65.58 50.30
C ALA A 196 -33.19 -64.56 51.45
N GLU A 197 -34.07 -64.58 52.45
CA GLU A 197 -33.96 -63.74 53.65
C GLU A 197 -32.72 -64.09 54.50
N PHE A 198 -32.44 -65.39 54.69
CA PHE A 198 -31.20 -65.86 55.36
C PHE A 198 -29.92 -65.51 54.59
N GLY A 199 -29.97 -65.56 53.26
CA GLY A 199 -28.83 -65.19 52.40
C GLY A 199 -28.49 -63.71 52.50
N LEU A 200 -29.48 -62.81 52.42
CA LEU A 200 -29.31 -61.36 52.53
C LEU A 200 -28.85 -60.92 53.93
N GLN A 201 -29.28 -61.62 54.98
CA GLN A 201 -28.86 -61.35 56.36
C GLN A 201 -27.37 -61.63 56.59
N LYS A 202 -26.79 -62.62 55.90
CA LYS A 202 -25.36 -63.01 56.01
C LYS A 202 -24.41 -62.03 55.32
N VAL A 203 -24.90 -61.20 54.40
CA VAL A 203 -24.13 -60.16 53.68
C VAL A 203 -24.37 -58.74 54.24
N GLY A 204 -25.04 -58.62 55.38
CA GLY A 204 -25.19 -57.35 56.12
C GLY A 204 -26.37 -56.47 55.72
N PHE A 205 -27.25 -56.91 54.82
CA PHE A 205 -28.51 -56.19 54.53
C PHE A 205 -29.59 -56.57 55.55
N ARG A 206 -29.57 -55.91 56.71
CA ARG A 206 -30.61 -56.02 57.73
C ARG A 206 -31.76 -55.07 57.39
N PHE A 207 -32.83 -55.58 56.78
CA PHE A 207 -34.13 -54.90 56.83
C PHE A 207 -34.65 -54.96 58.26
N MET A 208 -34.65 -53.82 58.95
CA MET A 208 -35.23 -53.70 60.30
C MET A 208 -36.75 -53.69 60.21
N MET A 209 -37.38 -54.87 60.22
CA MET A 209 -38.78 -55.02 60.58
C MET A 209 -38.81 -55.70 61.96
N GLY A 210 -39.31 -54.96 62.95
CA GLY A 210 -39.08 -55.23 64.37
C GLY A 210 -39.92 -56.35 65.01
N GLY A 211 -39.51 -56.66 66.24
CA GLY A 211 -40.17 -57.54 67.21
C GLY A 211 -39.55 -58.95 67.20
N GLY A 212 -39.03 -59.53 68.27
CA GLY A 212 -39.09 -59.25 69.71
C GLY A 212 -39.14 -60.62 70.42
N ASN A 213 -38.28 -60.86 71.40
CA ASN A 213 -38.15 -62.07 72.24
C ASN A 213 -37.76 -63.38 71.49
N ASN A 214 -37.02 -64.33 72.05
CA ASN A 214 -36.77 -64.69 73.45
C ASN A 214 -35.46 -65.50 73.55
N GLU A 215 -34.88 -65.45 74.74
CA GLU A 215 -33.78 -66.29 75.22
C GLU A 215 -34.13 -67.79 75.20
N GLN A 216 -33.14 -68.66 74.95
CA GLN A 216 -33.10 -69.96 75.64
C GLN A 216 -31.65 -70.46 75.78
N SER A 217 -31.09 -70.16 76.95
CA SER A 217 -30.14 -70.98 77.68
C SER A 217 -30.84 -72.27 78.14
N MET A 218 -30.20 -73.42 78.03
CA MET A 218 -30.18 -74.40 79.14
C MET A 218 -29.19 -75.54 78.87
N ASP A 219 -28.20 -75.60 79.75
CA ASP A 219 -27.54 -76.82 80.22
C ASP A 219 -28.56 -77.88 80.66
N SER A 220 -28.19 -79.15 80.54
CA SER A 220 -28.14 -80.06 81.69
C SER A 220 -27.68 -81.46 81.28
N THR A 221 -26.47 -81.81 81.72
CA THR A 221 -26.11 -82.99 82.51
C THR A 221 -27.11 -84.14 82.62
N SER A 222 -26.61 -85.36 82.36
CA SER A 222 -27.03 -86.54 83.11
C SER A 222 -25.85 -87.50 83.27
N GLU A 223 -25.26 -87.49 84.47
CA GLU A 223 -24.47 -88.59 85.02
C GLU A 223 -25.39 -89.77 85.37
N ALA A 224 -24.98 -91.00 85.04
CA ALA A 224 -25.40 -92.21 85.75
C ALA A 224 -24.47 -93.39 85.42
N ASN A 225 -23.46 -93.54 86.27
CA ASN A 225 -23.10 -94.76 86.99
C ASN A 225 -22.90 -96.11 86.26
N ASN A 226 -21.64 -96.52 86.35
CA ASN A 226 -21.14 -97.77 86.93
C ASN A 226 -20.89 -98.98 86.03
N SER A 227 -19.61 -99.36 86.07
CA SER A 227 -19.05 -100.71 86.10
C SER A 227 -19.36 -101.64 84.93
N ASP A 228 -18.34 -102.01 84.15
CA ASP A 228 -17.68 -103.29 84.42
C ASP A 228 -16.30 -103.36 83.75
N SER A 229 -15.39 -104.02 84.44
CA SER A 229 -13.98 -104.16 84.12
C SER A 229 -13.78 -105.18 82.99
N SER A 230 -13.67 -104.74 81.73
CA SER A 230 -13.04 -105.53 80.63
C SER A 230 -13.03 -104.79 79.26
N GLU A 231 -12.36 -103.63 79.14
CA GLU A 231 -12.33 -102.87 77.87
C GLU A 231 -10.97 -102.27 77.47
N CYS A 232 -9.86 -102.84 77.97
CA CYS A 232 -8.52 -102.29 77.80
C CYS A 232 -7.95 -102.37 76.35
N GLU A 233 -8.67 -102.99 75.41
CA GLU A 233 -8.26 -103.12 74.00
C GLU A 233 -9.09 -102.24 73.02
N VAL A 234 -10.31 -101.84 73.36
CA VAL A 234 -11.22 -101.09 72.45
C VAL A 234 -11.06 -99.56 72.59
N GLU A 235 -10.78 -99.07 73.80
CA GLU A 235 -10.48 -97.65 74.05
C GLU A 235 -9.14 -97.23 73.45
N VAL A 236 -8.13 -98.11 73.48
CA VAL A 236 -6.80 -97.84 72.90
C VAL A 236 -6.90 -97.68 71.37
N VAL A 237 -7.74 -98.47 70.70
CA VAL A 237 -8.00 -98.35 69.25
C VAL A 237 -8.80 -97.08 68.94
N SER A 238 -9.76 -96.70 69.79
CA SER A 238 -10.54 -95.46 69.64
C SER A 238 -9.70 -94.19 69.88
N LEU A 239 -8.80 -94.22 70.87
CA LEU A 239 -7.82 -93.17 71.15
C LEU A 239 -6.79 -93.04 70.02
N ALA A 240 -6.28 -94.17 69.51
CA ALA A 240 -5.39 -94.18 68.37
C ALA A 240 -6.04 -93.57 67.12
N SER A 241 -7.32 -93.87 66.86
CA SER A 241 -8.07 -93.30 65.73
C SER A 241 -8.33 -91.80 65.86
N THR A 242 -8.52 -91.30 67.08
CA THR A 242 -8.70 -89.86 67.36
C THR A 242 -7.38 -89.11 67.23
N VAL A 243 -6.29 -89.66 67.76
CA VAL A 243 -4.94 -89.12 67.56
C VAL A 243 -4.55 -89.11 66.08
N GLU A 244 -4.83 -90.20 65.34
CA GLU A 244 -4.56 -90.26 63.90
C GLU A 244 -5.34 -89.19 63.12
N ARG A 245 -6.62 -88.98 63.47
CA ARG A 245 -7.46 -87.92 62.88
C ARG A 245 -6.91 -86.53 63.19
N ILE A 246 -6.51 -86.28 64.43
CA ILE A 246 -5.89 -85.01 64.83
C ILE A 246 -4.57 -84.81 64.06
N MET A 247 -3.73 -85.83 63.94
CA MET A 247 -2.48 -85.74 63.18
C MET A 247 -2.71 -85.48 61.69
N LYS A 248 -3.72 -86.12 61.06
CA LYS A 248 -4.09 -85.84 59.67
C LYS A 248 -4.60 -84.41 59.50
N ASN A 249 -5.46 -83.95 60.41
CA ASN A 249 -5.96 -82.57 60.40
C ASN A 249 -4.83 -81.55 60.57
N LEU A 250 -3.92 -81.76 61.54
CA LEU A 250 -2.76 -80.88 61.74
C LEU A 250 -1.83 -80.89 60.52
N ARG A 251 -1.63 -82.04 59.86
CA ARG A 251 -0.85 -82.10 58.60
C ARG A 251 -1.51 -81.29 57.49
N LEU A 252 -2.83 -81.39 57.34
CA LEU A 252 -3.58 -80.60 56.36
C LEU A 252 -3.47 -79.10 56.68
N GLU A 253 -3.64 -78.71 57.93
CA GLU A 253 -3.50 -77.32 58.37
C GLU A 253 -2.10 -76.78 58.12
N ILE A 254 -1.03 -77.55 58.44
CA ILE A 254 0.35 -77.18 58.12
C ILE A 254 0.54 -76.98 56.61
N THR A 255 -0.04 -77.84 55.76
CA THR A 255 0.05 -77.66 54.30
C THR A 255 -0.72 -76.42 53.81
N GLN A 256 -1.89 -76.14 54.39
CA GLN A 256 -2.69 -74.97 54.05
C GLN A 256 -1.99 -73.68 54.49
N LEU A 257 -1.44 -73.64 55.70
CA LEU A 257 -0.67 -72.50 56.20
C LEU A 257 0.56 -72.22 55.34
N ARG A 258 1.31 -73.27 54.94
CA ARG A 258 2.44 -73.13 54.01
C ARG A 258 2.01 -72.54 52.67
N LYS A 259 0.88 -73.01 52.11
CA LYS A 259 0.33 -72.46 50.88
C LYS A 259 -0.05 -70.98 51.03
N SER A 260 -0.74 -70.63 52.11
CA SER A 260 -1.13 -69.25 52.39
C SER A 260 0.07 -68.32 52.62
N LEU A 261 1.15 -68.83 53.23
CA LEU A 261 2.40 -68.09 53.40
C LEU A 261 3.07 -67.82 52.05
N GLU A 262 3.10 -68.81 51.17
CA GLU A 262 3.68 -68.67 49.83
C GLU A 262 2.85 -67.73 48.94
N GLU A 263 1.51 -67.83 49.00
CA GLU A 263 0.59 -66.89 48.34
C GLU A 263 0.85 -65.45 48.86
N SER A 264 0.95 -65.25 50.18
CA SER A 264 1.26 -63.93 50.77
C SER A 264 2.64 -63.38 50.38
N ARG A 265 3.65 -64.25 50.24
CA ARG A 265 4.98 -63.84 49.74
C ARG A 265 4.90 -63.39 48.29
N SER A 266 4.23 -64.16 47.44
CA SER A 266 4.05 -63.81 46.03
C SER A 266 3.30 -62.48 45.84
N ASP A 267 2.29 -62.21 46.68
CA ASP A 267 1.58 -60.93 46.67
C ASP A 267 2.47 -59.77 47.15
N THR A 268 3.32 -60.02 48.15
CA THR A 268 4.27 -59.01 48.63
C THR A 268 5.30 -58.67 47.57
N GLU A 269 5.87 -59.66 46.87
CA GLU A 269 6.80 -59.45 45.75
C GLU A 269 6.14 -58.68 44.59
N ARG A 270 4.87 -59.00 44.28
CA ARG A 270 4.08 -58.28 43.27
C ARG A 270 3.87 -56.82 43.65
N LEU A 271 3.50 -56.54 44.91
CA LEU A 271 3.32 -55.17 45.41
C LEU A 271 4.65 -54.40 45.44
N GLN A 272 5.75 -55.06 45.80
CA GLN A 272 7.08 -54.47 45.73
C GLN A 272 7.44 -54.09 44.29
N CYS A 273 7.22 -54.98 43.32
CA CYS A 273 7.46 -54.69 41.90
C CYS A 273 6.62 -53.49 41.40
N LEU A 274 5.35 -53.40 41.79
CA LEU A 274 4.50 -52.25 41.45
C LEU A 274 5.02 -50.96 42.08
N THR A 275 5.44 -51.02 43.35
CA THR A 275 6.01 -49.87 44.06
C THR A 275 7.29 -49.39 43.39
N GLU A 276 8.20 -50.31 43.03
CA GLU A 276 9.43 -49.98 42.31
C GLU A 276 9.15 -49.34 40.96
N LYS A 277 8.17 -49.85 40.20
CA LYS A 277 7.73 -49.22 38.93
C LYS A 277 7.20 -47.81 39.15
N GLN A 278 6.32 -47.63 40.13
CA GLN A 278 5.80 -46.30 40.49
C GLN A 278 6.92 -45.34 40.91
N THR A 279 7.89 -45.79 41.70
CA THR A 279 9.02 -44.93 42.12
C THR A 279 9.89 -44.51 40.94
N LYS A 280 10.12 -45.38 39.95
CA LYS A 280 10.85 -45.05 38.72
C LYS A 280 10.08 -44.03 37.88
N GLU A 281 8.80 -44.27 37.65
CA GLU A 281 7.94 -43.35 36.89
C GLU A 281 7.86 -41.97 37.55
N ILE A 282 7.73 -41.90 38.88
CA ILE A 282 7.76 -40.64 39.63
C ILE A 282 9.11 -39.93 39.46
N ALA A 283 10.22 -40.66 39.47
CA ALA A 283 11.55 -40.09 39.28
C ALA A 283 11.74 -39.53 37.86
N GLU A 284 11.26 -40.25 36.84
CA GLU A 284 11.27 -39.82 35.43
C GLU A 284 10.39 -38.58 35.22
N ASN A 285 9.16 -38.60 35.72
CA ASN A 285 8.24 -37.46 35.66
C ASN A 285 8.83 -36.22 36.36
N LYS A 286 9.54 -36.41 37.48
CA LYS A 286 10.22 -35.32 38.20
C LYS A 286 11.34 -34.68 37.38
N LEU A 287 12.08 -35.47 36.59
CA LEU A 287 13.10 -34.92 35.69
C LEU A 287 12.45 -34.18 34.53
N TYR A 288 11.40 -34.75 33.92
CA TYR A 288 10.65 -34.12 32.85
C TYR A 288 10.04 -32.77 33.26
N ILE A 289 9.47 -32.68 34.46
CA ILE A 289 8.95 -31.41 35.00
C ILE A 289 10.06 -30.36 35.10
N LYS A 290 11.26 -30.73 35.58
CA LYS A 290 12.39 -29.79 35.64
C LYS A 290 12.85 -29.30 34.27
N GLU A 291 12.89 -30.20 33.28
CA GLU A 291 13.22 -29.81 31.90
C GLU A 291 12.21 -28.83 31.32
N LEU A 292 10.92 -29.01 31.63
CA LEU A 292 9.87 -28.07 31.25
C LEU A 292 10.00 -26.72 31.98
N GLU A 293 10.29 -26.72 33.28
CA GLU A 293 10.55 -25.49 34.05
C GLU A 293 11.76 -24.72 33.49
N ASP A 294 12.84 -25.43 33.11
CA ASP A 294 14.02 -24.81 32.51
C ASP A 294 13.70 -24.21 31.14
N ARG A 295 12.92 -24.91 30.31
CA ARG A 295 12.46 -24.41 29.02
C ARG A 295 11.57 -23.19 29.19
N GLU A 296 10.65 -23.20 30.16
CA GLU A 296 9.81 -22.06 30.50
C GLU A 296 10.64 -20.86 30.92
N ARG A 297 11.66 -21.05 31.79
CA ARG A 297 12.56 -19.97 32.20
C ARG A 297 13.31 -19.34 31.03
N ILE A 298 13.85 -20.16 30.13
CA ILE A 298 14.55 -19.67 28.92
C ILE A 298 13.58 -18.90 28.01
N LEU A 299 12.38 -19.44 27.77
CA LEU A 299 11.38 -18.78 26.95
C LEU A 299 10.93 -17.44 27.57
N ALA A 300 10.74 -17.38 28.89
CA ALA A 300 10.42 -16.15 29.58
C ALA A 300 11.53 -15.09 29.45
N GLN A 301 12.80 -15.50 29.55
CA GLN A 301 13.94 -14.61 29.33
C GLN A 301 13.97 -14.10 27.89
N ASN A 302 13.77 -14.97 26.90
CA ASN A 302 13.75 -14.58 25.49
C ASN A 302 12.61 -13.59 25.19
N VAL A 303 11.44 -13.78 25.79
CA VAL A 303 10.31 -12.85 25.66
C VAL A 303 10.67 -11.47 26.23
N GLU A 304 11.32 -11.41 27.40
CA GLU A 304 11.75 -10.13 27.98
C GLU A 304 12.80 -9.43 27.11
N GLU A 305 13.75 -10.18 26.55
CA GLU A 305 14.75 -9.64 25.61
C GLU A 305 14.09 -9.08 24.35
N PHE A 306 13.16 -9.82 23.73
CA PHE A 306 12.40 -9.32 22.59
C PHE A 306 11.55 -8.10 22.94
N LEU A 307 10.99 -8.02 24.15
CA LEU A 307 10.23 -6.84 24.59
C LEU A 307 11.12 -5.60 24.71
N ILE A 308 12.39 -5.75 25.08
CA ILE A 308 13.36 -4.66 25.10
C ILE A 308 13.70 -4.24 23.66
N GLU A 309 14.01 -5.18 22.78
CA GLU A 309 14.30 -4.91 21.36
C GLU A 309 13.13 -4.23 20.63
N ILE A 310 11.89 -4.66 20.90
CA ILE A 310 10.68 -4.01 20.37
C ILE A 310 10.61 -2.55 20.83
N LYS A 311 10.86 -2.25 22.10
CA LYS A 311 10.84 -0.85 22.59
C LYS A 311 11.94 0.00 21.94
N GLU A 312 13.15 -0.53 21.82
CA GLU A 312 14.26 0.19 21.18
C GLU A 312 13.97 0.49 19.70
N THR A 313 13.42 -0.48 18.98
CA THR A 313 13.02 -0.30 17.57
C THR A 313 11.83 0.64 17.42
N GLU A 314 10.85 0.61 18.33
CA GLU A 314 9.75 1.59 18.37
C GLU A 314 10.26 3.02 18.59
N GLU A 315 11.22 3.22 19.50
CA GLU A 315 11.87 4.51 19.75
C GLU A 315 12.67 4.98 18.53
N GLU A 316 13.36 4.07 17.83
CA GLU A 316 14.03 4.38 16.58
C GLU A 316 13.04 4.81 15.49
N VAL A 317 11.96 4.05 15.30
CA VAL A 317 10.88 4.40 14.36
C VAL A 317 10.28 5.76 14.71
N ALA A 318 10.10 6.09 15.98
CA ALA A 318 9.63 7.42 16.41
C ALA A 318 10.61 8.53 16.02
N ARG A 319 11.93 8.32 16.22
CA ARG A 319 12.97 9.27 15.79
C ARG A 319 12.99 9.48 14.28
N TRP A 320 12.90 8.41 13.49
CA TRP A 320 12.84 8.50 12.03
C TRP A 320 11.58 9.24 11.57
N LYS A 321 10.42 8.99 12.18
CA LYS A 321 9.18 9.71 11.89
C LYS A 321 9.31 11.21 12.15
N GLU A 322 9.89 11.61 13.28
CA GLU A 322 10.13 13.02 13.59
C GLU A 322 11.08 13.68 12.58
N ALA A 323 12.17 12.98 12.22
CA ALA A 323 13.12 13.47 11.21
C ALA A 323 12.44 13.69 9.85
N CYS A 324 11.62 12.73 9.39
CA CYS A 324 10.84 12.87 8.15
C CYS A 324 9.85 14.04 8.22
N GLU A 325 9.18 14.24 9.35
CA GLU A 325 8.25 15.37 9.51
C GLU A 325 8.97 16.72 9.44
N LEU A 326 10.17 16.82 10.04
CA LEU A 326 11.01 18.01 9.95
C LEU A 326 11.52 18.26 8.53
N GLU A 327 11.91 17.21 7.79
CA GLU A 327 12.31 17.31 6.39
C GLU A 327 11.15 17.79 5.51
N VAL A 328 9.95 17.24 5.70
CA VAL A 328 8.74 17.70 4.99
C VAL A 328 8.44 19.17 5.30
N LYS A 329 8.56 19.60 6.57
CA LYS A 329 8.37 21.00 6.96
C LYS A 329 9.42 21.91 6.30
N ALA A 330 10.68 21.47 6.25
CA ALA A 330 11.76 22.20 5.58
C ALA A 330 11.52 22.28 4.06
N GLY A 331 11.12 21.17 3.43
CA GLY A 331 10.78 21.11 2.02
C GLY A 331 9.63 22.03 1.64
N LYS A 332 8.55 22.06 2.45
CA LYS A 332 7.43 23.00 2.26
C LYS A 332 7.89 24.45 2.31
N LYS A 333 8.74 24.81 3.28
CA LYS A 333 9.28 26.17 3.40
C LYS A 333 10.12 26.56 2.18
N GLU A 334 10.97 25.66 1.69
CA GLU A 334 11.79 25.91 0.49
C GLU A 334 10.91 26.07 -0.76
N ILE A 335 9.84 25.29 -0.91
CA ILE A 335 8.86 25.45 -2.00
C ILE A 335 8.20 26.83 -1.93
N GLU A 336 7.74 27.25 -0.74
CA GLU A 336 7.16 28.58 -0.55
C GLU A 336 8.14 29.73 -0.90
N GLU A 337 9.42 29.57 -0.57
CA GLU A 337 10.47 30.54 -0.93
C GLU A 337 10.72 30.56 -2.45
N ARG A 338 10.75 29.39 -3.10
CA ARG A 338 10.84 29.29 -4.57
C ARG A 338 9.65 29.90 -5.27
N ASP A 339 8.44 29.68 -4.79
CA ASP A 339 7.23 30.27 -5.36
C ASP A 339 7.25 31.80 -5.29
N LYS A 340 7.74 32.37 -4.17
CA LYS A 340 7.96 33.82 -4.05
C LYS A 340 8.96 34.33 -5.09
N MET A 341 10.08 33.62 -5.30
CA MET A 341 11.06 33.99 -6.32
C MET A 341 10.48 33.89 -7.73
N VAL A 342 9.73 32.83 -8.05
CA VAL A 342 9.06 32.66 -9.34
C VAL A 342 8.04 33.79 -9.58
N ALA A 343 7.27 34.17 -8.56
CA ALA A 343 6.33 35.28 -8.66
C ALA A 343 7.05 36.62 -8.95
N ALA A 344 8.15 36.90 -8.26
CA ALA A 344 8.96 38.09 -8.49
C ALA A 344 9.57 38.10 -9.91
N LEU A 345 10.13 36.98 -10.36
CA LEU A 345 10.69 36.85 -11.72
C LEU A 345 9.60 37.00 -12.80
N LYS A 346 8.41 36.44 -12.59
CA LYS A 346 7.27 36.64 -13.49
C LYS A 346 6.89 38.11 -13.57
N GLN A 347 6.89 38.83 -12.44
CA GLN A 347 6.60 40.26 -12.43
C GLN A 347 7.65 41.07 -13.21
N GLU A 348 8.95 40.78 -13.02
CA GLU A 348 10.02 41.44 -13.78
C GLU A 348 9.96 41.11 -15.27
N LEU A 349 9.61 39.87 -15.63
CA LEU A 349 9.38 39.47 -17.02
C LEU A 349 8.22 40.28 -17.65
N GLN A 350 7.12 40.49 -16.93
CA GLN A 350 6.01 41.31 -17.43
C GLN A 350 6.42 42.79 -17.59
N LYS A 351 7.20 43.34 -16.66
CA LYS A 351 7.73 44.72 -16.78
C LYS A 351 8.62 44.89 -18.01
N THR A 352 9.55 43.96 -18.21
CA THR A 352 10.47 43.99 -19.37
C THR A 352 9.73 43.78 -20.69
N LYS A 353 8.73 42.89 -20.72
CA LYS A 353 7.84 42.73 -21.87
C LYS A 353 7.10 44.02 -22.22
N GLY A 354 6.50 44.69 -21.22
CA GLY A 354 5.85 45.99 -21.43
C GLY A 354 6.82 47.08 -21.92
N ALA A 355 8.03 47.13 -21.37
CA ALA A 355 9.07 48.06 -21.85
C ALA A 355 9.48 47.77 -23.31
N LEU A 356 9.59 46.49 -23.68
CA LEU A 356 9.88 46.07 -25.05
C LEU A 356 8.76 46.49 -26.00
N GLU A 357 7.50 46.24 -25.65
CA GLU A 357 6.32 46.65 -26.45
C GLU A 357 6.30 48.16 -26.69
N ILE A 358 6.59 48.97 -25.68
CA ILE A 358 6.71 50.43 -25.81
C ILE A 358 7.85 50.81 -26.76
N SER A 359 9.01 50.15 -26.63
CA SER A 359 10.16 50.42 -27.50
C SER A 359 9.89 50.03 -28.97
N ASN A 360 9.18 48.93 -29.18
CA ASN A 360 8.78 48.48 -30.51
C ASN A 360 7.74 49.44 -31.13
N GLY A 361 6.78 49.93 -30.33
CA GLY A 361 5.86 50.99 -30.76
C GLY A 361 6.59 52.27 -31.18
N LYS A 362 7.62 52.70 -30.43
CA LYS A 362 8.47 53.84 -30.80
C LYS A 362 9.25 53.60 -32.09
N LEU A 363 9.75 52.38 -32.30
CA LEU A 363 10.45 52.00 -33.52
C LEU A 363 9.52 52.08 -34.73
N ARG A 364 8.30 51.54 -34.64
CA ARG A 364 7.29 51.64 -35.71
C ARG A 364 6.94 53.10 -36.05
N LEU A 365 6.77 53.96 -35.04
CA LEU A 365 6.54 55.39 -35.28
C LEU A 365 7.73 56.06 -35.99
N LYS A 366 8.97 55.66 -35.68
CA LYS A 366 10.15 56.16 -36.40
C LYS A 366 10.20 55.65 -37.84
N GLU A 367 9.81 54.41 -38.09
CA GLU A 367 9.69 53.85 -39.45
C GLU A 367 8.63 54.61 -40.27
N GLU A 368 7.45 54.86 -39.70
CA GLU A 368 6.38 55.66 -40.33
C GLU A 368 6.82 57.10 -40.60
N LEU A 369 7.55 57.71 -39.65
CA LEU A 369 8.11 59.04 -39.83
C LEU A 369 9.18 59.07 -40.93
N ALA A 370 10.03 58.04 -41.01
CA ALA A 370 11.02 57.92 -42.09
C ALA A 370 10.33 57.74 -43.45
N MET A 371 9.31 56.89 -43.55
CA MET A 371 8.54 56.70 -44.79
C MET A 371 7.85 58.00 -45.24
N THR A 372 7.24 58.74 -44.32
CA THR A 372 6.59 60.03 -44.63
C THR A 372 7.61 61.11 -45.01
N ALA A 373 8.77 61.15 -44.36
CA ALA A 373 9.86 62.06 -44.72
C ALA A 373 10.40 61.77 -46.12
N ILE A 374 10.61 60.49 -46.49
CA ILE A 374 11.03 60.10 -47.83
C ILE A 374 9.97 60.51 -48.86
N ALA A 375 8.69 60.22 -48.61
CA ALA A 375 7.60 60.61 -49.50
C ALA A 375 7.50 62.14 -49.69
N ALA A 376 7.69 62.91 -48.61
CA ALA A 376 7.73 64.37 -48.66
C ALA A 376 8.95 64.90 -49.43
N GLN A 377 10.13 64.30 -49.24
CA GLN A 377 11.33 64.62 -50.01
C GLN A 377 11.11 64.34 -51.50
N GLU A 378 10.58 63.18 -51.87
CA GLU A 378 10.30 62.87 -53.27
C GLU A 378 9.28 63.84 -53.88
N ALA A 379 8.27 64.26 -53.13
CA ALA A 379 7.31 65.27 -53.59
C ALA A 379 7.98 66.64 -53.81
N ALA A 380 8.87 67.06 -52.90
CA ALA A 380 9.64 68.29 -53.03
C ALA A 380 10.60 68.24 -54.23
N GLU A 381 11.29 67.12 -54.45
CA GLU A 381 12.16 66.91 -55.61
C GLU A 381 11.39 66.94 -56.93
N ARG A 382 10.18 66.35 -56.98
CA ARG A 382 9.30 66.46 -58.15
C ARG A 382 8.88 67.92 -58.41
N SER A 383 8.56 68.67 -57.35
CA SER A 383 8.23 70.11 -57.46
C SER A 383 9.42 70.94 -57.96
N LEU A 384 10.62 70.70 -57.44
CA LEU A 384 11.85 71.37 -57.88
C LEU A 384 12.15 71.08 -59.35
N LYS A 385 12.07 69.81 -59.78
CA LYS A 385 12.26 69.43 -61.19
C LYS A 385 11.28 70.15 -62.12
N LEU A 386 10.02 70.34 -61.70
CA LEU A 386 9.02 71.12 -62.44
C LEU A 386 9.34 72.62 -62.48
N ALA A 387 9.85 73.19 -61.38
CA ALA A 387 10.28 74.59 -61.36
C ALA A 387 11.51 74.81 -62.25
N ASP A 388 12.48 73.89 -62.23
CA ASP A 388 13.66 73.92 -63.08
C ASP A 388 13.29 73.80 -64.56
N SER A 389 12.39 72.89 -64.94
CA SER A 389 11.92 72.75 -66.32
C SER A 389 11.24 74.02 -66.82
N ARG A 390 10.34 74.61 -66.01
CA ARG A 390 9.70 75.92 -66.30
C ARG A 390 10.72 77.05 -66.37
N GLY A 391 11.71 77.06 -65.49
CA GLY A 391 12.78 78.06 -65.50
C GLY A 391 13.64 77.98 -66.77
N VAL A 392 13.95 76.77 -67.24
CA VAL A 392 14.64 76.57 -68.53
C VAL A 392 13.78 77.05 -69.69
N GLU A 393 12.49 76.73 -69.70
CA GLU A 393 11.56 77.24 -70.72
C GLU A 393 11.54 78.76 -70.74
N LEU A 394 11.31 79.42 -69.60
CA LEU A 394 11.31 80.88 -69.50
C LEU A 394 12.63 81.50 -69.96
N ARG A 395 13.78 80.89 -69.64
CA ARG A 395 15.09 81.34 -70.15
C ARG A 395 15.16 81.29 -71.68
N ARG A 396 14.73 80.19 -72.31
CA ARG A 396 14.67 80.09 -73.78
C ARG A 396 13.76 81.16 -74.39
N TRP A 397 12.61 81.42 -73.75
CA TRP A 397 11.71 82.49 -74.18
C TRP A 397 12.34 83.88 -74.07
N ILE A 398 13.07 84.17 -72.99
CA ILE A 398 13.82 85.43 -72.82
C ILE A 398 14.93 85.53 -73.87
N GLU A 399 15.70 84.47 -74.09
CA GLU A 399 16.75 84.42 -75.11
C GLU A 399 16.18 84.71 -76.50
N GLU A 400 15.03 84.10 -76.84
CA GLU A 400 14.34 84.35 -78.10
C GLU A 400 13.85 85.80 -78.23
N LEU A 401 13.23 86.35 -77.19
CA LEU A 401 12.83 87.76 -77.17
C LEU A 401 14.04 88.71 -77.27
N THR A 402 15.17 88.34 -76.66
CA THR A 402 16.42 89.11 -76.73
C THR A 402 17.01 89.04 -78.14
N ARG A 403 16.98 87.86 -78.78
CA ARG A 403 17.36 87.70 -80.19
C ARG A 403 16.49 88.54 -81.11
N GLN A 404 15.17 88.55 -80.88
CA GLN A 404 14.23 89.41 -81.61
C GLN A 404 14.53 90.90 -81.38
N LEU A 405 14.88 91.29 -80.15
CA LEU A 405 15.31 92.65 -79.82
C LEU A 405 16.59 93.03 -80.59
N GLU A 406 17.64 92.20 -80.53
CA GLU A 406 18.88 92.43 -81.26
C GLU A 406 18.66 92.48 -82.78
N GLU A 407 17.80 91.63 -83.34
CA GLU A 407 17.43 91.68 -84.75
C GLU A 407 16.66 92.96 -85.10
N SER A 408 15.78 93.42 -84.22
CA SER A 408 15.06 94.70 -84.39
C SER A 408 16.01 95.89 -84.31
N GLU A 409 16.98 95.87 -83.38
CA GLU A 409 18.03 96.88 -83.23
C GLU A 409 18.99 96.87 -84.44
N LYS A 410 19.36 95.69 -84.98
CA LYS A 410 20.15 95.58 -86.22
C LYS A 410 19.38 96.13 -87.43
N ARG A 411 18.05 95.92 -87.51
CA ARG A 411 17.19 96.54 -88.54
C ARG A 411 17.09 98.06 -88.34
N GLU A 412 17.07 98.53 -87.10
CA GLU A 412 17.07 99.95 -86.75
C GLU A 412 18.43 100.63 -87.07
N CYS A 413 19.55 99.95 -86.81
CA CYS A 413 20.91 100.37 -87.19
C CYS A 413 21.12 100.43 -88.71
N ASN A 414 20.49 99.54 -89.48
CA ASN A 414 20.54 99.59 -90.95
C ASN A 414 19.64 100.69 -91.56
N SER A 415 18.67 101.22 -90.81
CA SER A 415 17.77 102.28 -91.29
C SER A 415 18.01 103.68 -90.71
N HIS A 416 19.04 103.87 -89.86
CA HIS A 416 19.31 105.17 -89.22
C HIS A 416 20.77 105.62 -89.38
N LYS A 417 21.19 105.86 -90.64
CA LYS A 417 21.79 107.17 -90.90
C LYS A 417 20.62 108.14 -90.92
N VAL A 418 20.56 109.01 -89.90
CA VAL A 418 19.65 110.17 -89.73
C VAL A 418 18.62 109.98 -88.60
N SER A 419 19.04 110.44 -87.41
CA SER A 419 18.24 111.21 -86.43
C SER A 419 17.22 110.41 -85.59
N ARG A 420 17.02 110.58 -84.27
CA ARG A 420 17.25 111.69 -83.34
C ARG A 420 17.47 111.14 -81.92
N ARG A 421 18.17 111.92 -81.10
CA ARG A 421 18.13 111.87 -79.63
C ARG A 421 16.66 111.79 -79.16
N ILE A 422 16.29 110.72 -78.49
CA ILE A 422 15.18 110.72 -77.53
C ILE A 422 15.78 110.36 -76.18
N CYS A 423 15.98 111.41 -75.39
CA CYS A 423 16.27 111.35 -73.97
C CYS A 423 15.14 110.59 -73.26
N TRP A 424 15.41 109.41 -72.69
CA TRP A 424 14.53 108.84 -71.69
C TRP A 424 14.95 109.34 -70.30
N PRO A 425 14.09 110.10 -69.60
CA PRO A 425 14.43 110.68 -68.31
C PRO A 425 14.37 109.60 -67.22
N TRP A 426 15.52 109.31 -66.61
CA TRP A 426 15.57 108.75 -65.27
C TRP A 426 15.05 109.80 -64.29
N GLN A 427 13.80 109.67 -63.85
CA GLN A 427 13.33 110.40 -62.67
C GLN A 427 12.32 109.60 -61.86
N VAL A 428 12.79 109.14 -60.70
CA VAL A 428 12.17 109.27 -59.38
C VAL A 428 10.73 108.74 -59.27
N PHE A 429 10.61 107.46 -58.93
CA PHE A 429 9.66 107.05 -57.90
C PHE A 429 10.42 106.82 -56.59
N ARG A 430 10.76 107.95 -55.95
CA ARG A 430 10.85 108.05 -54.50
C ARG A 430 9.66 108.90 -54.04
N LEU A 431 8.61 108.21 -53.60
CA LEU A 431 7.70 108.60 -52.52
C LEU A 431 7.96 107.49 -51.47
N SER A 432 8.61 107.61 -50.30
CA SER A 432 8.66 108.61 -49.23
C SER A 432 7.28 109.16 -48.87
N SER A 433 6.84 109.20 -47.61
CA SER A 433 7.41 108.88 -46.30
C SER A 433 6.29 109.17 -45.29
N SER A 434 6.17 108.39 -44.21
CA SER A 434 5.92 108.81 -42.82
C SER A 434 5.69 107.55 -41.96
N ASN A 435 6.72 107.01 -41.31
CA ASN A 435 7.23 107.36 -39.98
C ASN A 435 6.33 106.89 -38.83
N ILE A 436 6.85 105.91 -38.06
CA ILE A 436 7.19 105.97 -36.62
C ILE A 436 8.18 104.80 -36.44
N ALA A 437 9.51 105.04 -36.41
CA ALA A 437 10.34 105.20 -35.20
C ALA A 437 10.19 103.98 -34.24
N THR A 438 11.21 103.27 -33.77
CA THR A 438 12.60 103.63 -33.48
C THR A 438 13.36 102.39 -32.98
N SER A 439 14.68 102.38 -33.20
CA SER A 439 15.72 101.68 -32.42
C SER A 439 15.77 100.14 -32.50
N ARG A 440 16.85 99.42 -32.24
CA ARG A 440 18.32 99.59 -32.23
C ARG A 440 18.81 98.14 -32.04
N ILE A 441 19.93 97.78 -32.66
CA ILE A 441 21.02 96.95 -32.09
C ILE A 441 20.67 95.55 -31.53
N GLY A 442 21.35 94.52 -32.03
CA GLY A 442 21.78 93.41 -31.16
C GLY A 442 21.54 91.99 -31.69
N ASN A 443 22.62 91.34 -32.11
CA ASN A 443 22.96 89.93 -31.88
C ASN A 443 21.93 89.00 -31.20
N ALA A 444 21.56 87.89 -31.86
CA ALA A 444 21.41 86.56 -31.25
C ALA A 444 21.21 85.53 -32.38
N LYS A 445 22.19 84.68 -32.68
CA LYS A 445 22.41 83.34 -32.10
C LYS A 445 21.18 82.42 -32.18
N ARG A 446 21.42 81.32 -32.91
CA ARG A 446 20.74 80.01 -32.86
C ARG A 446 19.89 79.80 -31.61
N MET A 447 18.65 79.36 -31.80
CA MET A 447 17.97 78.55 -30.80
C MET A 447 17.39 77.29 -31.47
N ILE A 448 17.87 76.16 -30.97
CA ILE A 448 17.36 74.80 -31.15
C ILE A 448 16.11 74.66 -30.26
N PRO A 449 15.05 73.95 -30.66
CA PRO A 449 14.01 73.52 -29.73
C PRO A 449 14.44 72.23 -29.03
N GLU A 450 14.71 72.29 -27.74
CA GLU A 450 14.74 71.12 -26.87
C GLU A 450 13.31 70.73 -26.48
N MET A 451 12.97 69.45 -26.70
CA MET A 451 11.83 68.81 -26.06
C MET A 451 12.19 68.48 -24.62
N GLN A 452 11.42 68.99 -23.66
CA GLN A 452 11.40 68.43 -22.31
C GLN A 452 10.12 67.62 -22.08
N SER A 453 10.40 66.39 -21.67
CA SER A 453 9.53 65.36 -21.11
C SER A 453 8.82 65.82 -19.85
N PHE A 454 7.50 65.62 -19.80
CA PHE A 454 6.80 65.41 -18.54
C PHE A 454 6.76 63.92 -18.24
N LEU A 455 7.49 63.54 -17.19
CA LEU A 455 7.23 62.35 -16.38
C LEU A 455 6.35 62.80 -15.21
N GLN A 456 5.15 62.23 -15.11
CA GLN A 456 4.55 61.83 -13.84
C GLN A 456 3.88 60.49 -14.05
#